data_AF-A0A930Q8V3-F1
#
_entry.id   AF-A0A930Q8V3-F1
#
_cell.length_a   1.000
_cell.length_b   1.000
_cell.length_c   1.000
_cell.angle_alpha   90.00
_cell.angle_beta   90.00
_cell.angle_gamma   90.00
#
_symmetry.space_group_name_H-M   'P 1'
#
loop_
_entity.id
_entity.type
_entity.pdbx_description
1 polymer ?
#
loop_
_entity_poly.entity_id
_entity_poly.type
_entity_poly.pdbx_seq_one_letter_code
_entity_poly.pdbx_strand_id
1 'polypeptide(L)'
;MTRRPELLAPAGTMEKLAAALRYGADAAYLGGRQFGLRAFGGNFTEDEIAAAARLAHGMGKKIYVTVNVFPHNEDLVSLPDYLRFLKETGADAVLVADLGVFMCAREAAPG
;
A
#
# COMPACT_ATOMS: atom_id res chain seq x y z
N MET A 1 1.16 23.90 -18.88
CA MET A 1 0.33 22.72 -18.56
C MET A 1 0.24 22.61 -17.05
N THR A 2 -0.93 22.79 -16.46
CA THR A 2 -1.16 22.50 -15.05
C THR A 2 -1.18 20.98 -14.87
N ARG A 3 -0.22 20.42 -14.11
CA ARG A 3 -0.29 19.02 -13.71
C ARG A 3 -1.51 18.88 -12.79
N ARG A 4 -2.53 18.14 -13.24
CA ARG A 4 -3.66 17.79 -12.39
C ARG A 4 -3.13 16.98 -11.19
N PRO A 5 -3.40 17.39 -9.94
CA PRO A 5 -3.02 16.60 -8.77
C PRO A 5 -3.67 15.21 -8.79
N GLU A 6 -2.99 14.21 -8.25
CA GLU A 6 -3.56 12.89 -7.99
C GLU A 6 -4.37 12.93 -6.68
N LEU A 7 -5.66 12.58 -6.73
CA LEU A 7 -6.47 12.44 -5.52
C LEU A 7 -6.25 11.06 -4.89
N LEU A 8 -5.43 11.03 -3.83
CA LEU A 8 -5.14 9.84 -3.05
C LEU A 8 -6.03 9.77 -1.79
N ALA A 9 -6.89 8.75 -1.70
CA ALA A 9 -7.84 8.59 -0.59
C ALA A 9 -7.47 7.43 0.37
N PRO A 10 -7.68 7.57 1.70
CA PRO A 10 -7.54 6.47 2.63
C PRO A 10 -8.65 5.43 2.47
N ALA A 11 -8.29 4.15 2.52
CA ALA A 11 -9.21 3.03 2.58
C ALA A 11 -8.85 2.08 3.73
N GLY A 12 -9.74 2.00 4.71
CA GLY A 12 -9.58 1.11 5.87
C GLY A 12 -10.41 -0.17 5.82
N THR A 13 -11.18 -0.40 4.75
CA THR A 13 -11.89 -1.66 4.47
C THR A 13 -12.10 -1.77 2.95
N MET A 14 -12.45 -2.97 2.46
CA MET A 14 -12.75 -3.17 1.03
C MET A 14 -13.95 -2.32 0.56
N GLU A 15 -14.97 -2.13 1.41
CA GLU A 15 -16.12 -1.26 1.08
C GLU A 15 -15.69 0.21 0.94
N LYS A 16 -14.84 0.70 1.85
CA LYS A 16 -14.30 2.06 1.80
C LYS A 16 -13.40 2.26 0.59
N LEU A 17 -12.60 1.25 0.23
CA LEU A 17 -11.81 1.26 -0.99
C LEU A 17 -12.71 1.40 -2.23
N ALA A 18 -13.71 0.53 -2.37
CA ALA A 18 -14.64 0.57 -3.49
C ALA A 18 -15.38 1.91 -3.58
N ALA A 19 -15.79 2.48 -2.44
CA ALA A 19 -16.41 3.80 -2.39
C ALA A 19 -15.44 4.90 -2.87
N ALA A 20 -14.22 4.96 -2.33
CA ALA A 20 -13.23 5.96 -2.70
C ALA A 20 -12.94 5.95 -4.22
N LEU A 21 -12.74 4.77 -4.79
CA LEU A 21 -12.46 4.61 -6.22
C LEU A 21 -13.67 5.01 -7.10
N ARG A 22 -14.89 4.65 -6.69
CA ARG A 22 -16.13 4.99 -7.42
C ARG A 22 -16.43 6.49 -7.40
N TYR A 23 -16.15 7.17 -6.29
CA TYR A 23 -16.48 8.59 -6.11
C TYR A 23 -15.35 9.55 -6.47
N GLY A 24 -14.36 9.09 -7.23
CA GLY A 24 -13.46 9.99 -7.96
C GLY A 24 -12.01 10.03 -7.46
N ALA A 25 -11.60 9.18 -6.52
CA ALA A 25 -10.19 9.03 -6.21
C ALA A 25 -9.41 8.53 -7.45
N ASP A 26 -8.20 9.03 -7.66
CA ASP A 26 -7.29 8.55 -8.69
C ASP A 26 -6.47 7.35 -8.19
N ALA A 27 -6.21 7.35 -6.88
CA ALA A 27 -5.56 6.26 -6.16
C ALA A 27 -6.18 6.14 -4.76
N ALA A 28 -6.03 4.97 -4.15
CA ALA A 28 -6.32 4.79 -2.73
C ALA A 28 -5.13 4.17 -2.01
N TYR A 29 -5.01 4.38 -0.71
CA TYR A 29 -4.05 3.68 0.12
C TYR A 29 -4.70 2.89 1.24
N LEU A 30 -4.09 1.76 1.58
CA LEU A 30 -4.53 0.85 2.63
C LEU A 30 -3.35 0.36 3.46
N GLY A 31 -3.64 -0.21 4.62
CA GLY A 31 -2.65 -0.86 5.48
C GLY A 31 -2.82 -2.37 5.43
N GLY A 32 -1.70 -3.09 5.30
CA GLY A 32 -1.66 -4.52 5.58
C GLY A 32 -1.59 -4.79 7.08
N ARG A 33 -1.72 -6.05 7.47
CA ARG A 33 -1.61 -6.49 8.88
C ARG A 33 -0.19 -6.33 9.45
N GLN A 34 0.82 -6.28 8.59
CA GLN A 34 2.21 -6.14 8.96
C GLN A 34 2.73 -4.74 8.61
N PHE A 35 3.72 -4.25 9.37
CA PHE A 35 4.51 -3.05 9.09
C PHE A 35 3.72 -1.73 8.91
N GLY A 36 2.48 -1.68 9.41
CA GLY A 36 1.67 -0.46 9.50
C GLY A 36 1.56 0.04 10.93
N LEU A 37 1.67 1.36 11.14
CA LEU A 37 1.53 1.97 12.48
C LEU A 37 0.07 2.09 12.96
N ARG A 38 -0.91 1.92 12.07
CA ARG A 38 -2.34 2.00 12.44
C ARG A 38 -2.88 0.60 12.72
N ALA A 39 -2.87 0.20 13.99
CA ALA A 39 -3.49 -1.05 14.45
C ALA A 39 -5.03 -1.06 14.36
N PHE A 40 -5.68 0.12 14.28
CA PHE A 40 -7.14 0.28 14.45
C PHE A 40 -7.91 0.66 13.17
N GLY A 41 -7.26 0.70 12.01
CA GLY A 41 -7.91 0.99 10.73
C GLY A 41 -7.91 -0.23 9.83
N GLY A 42 -8.90 -1.12 9.99
CA GLY A 42 -9.11 -2.36 9.22
C GLY A 42 -7.94 -2.78 8.32
N ASN A 43 -7.04 -3.59 8.88
CA ASN A 43 -5.85 -4.05 8.18
C ASN A 43 -6.22 -5.18 7.22
N PHE A 44 -5.86 -4.99 5.95
CA PHE A 44 -6.12 -5.95 4.88
C PHE A 44 -5.23 -7.18 5.06
N THR A 45 -5.79 -8.38 4.85
CA THR A 45 -5.00 -9.60 4.64
C THR A 45 -4.22 -9.51 3.33
N GLU A 46 -3.26 -10.41 3.16
CA GLU A 46 -2.56 -10.57 1.88
C GLU A 46 -3.52 -10.81 0.70
N ASP A 47 -4.52 -11.68 0.89
CA ASP A 47 -5.56 -11.94 -0.11
C ASP A 47 -6.41 -10.69 -0.42
N GLU A 48 -6.74 -9.91 0.60
CA GLU A 48 -7.50 -8.66 0.45
C GLU A 48 -6.65 -7.57 -0.23
N ILE A 49 -5.34 -7.51 0.00
CA ILE A 49 -4.42 -6.62 -0.73
C ILE A 49 -4.41 -7.00 -2.21
N ALA A 50 -4.27 -8.28 -2.53
CA ALA A 50 -4.30 -8.74 -3.92
C ALA A 50 -5.67 -8.47 -4.57
N ALA A 51 -6.78 -8.64 -3.84
CA ALA A 51 -8.11 -8.29 -4.31
C ALA A 51 -8.29 -6.78 -4.52
N ALA A 52 -7.73 -5.95 -3.64
CA ALA A 52 -7.75 -4.50 -3.73
C ALA A 52 -7.00 -4.00 -4.98
N ALA A 53 -5.82 -4.57 -5.26
CA ALA A 53 -5.07 -4.27 -6.47
C ALA A 53 -5.88 -4.60 -7.74
N ARG A 54 -6.44 -5.81 -7.82
CA ARG A 54 -7.31 -6.21 -8.94
C ARG A 54 -8.51 -5.26 -9.11
N LEU A 55 -9.15 -4.86 -8.02
CA LEU A 55 -10.27 -3.92 -8.05
C LEU A 55 -9.85 -2.53 -8.57
N ALA A 56 -8.76 -1.97 -8.03
CA ALA A 56 -8.27 -0.65 -8.41
C ALA A 56 -7.86 -0.62 -9.89
N HIS A 57 -7.05 -1.59 -10.32
CA HIS A 57 -6.59 -1.70 -11.70
C HIS A 57 -7.73 -1.96 -12.67
N GLY A 58 -8.73 -2.75 -12.29
CA GLY A 58 -9.95 -2.96 -13.09
C GLY A 58 -10.77 -1.68 -13.31
N MET A 59 -10.58 -0.65 -12.49
CA MET A 59 -11.18 0.68 -12.63
C MET A 59 -10.22 1.72 -13.24
N GLY A 60 -9.02 1.31 -13.66
CA GLY A 60 -7.97 2.21 -14.16
C GLY A 60 -7.41 3.14 -13.07
N LYS A 61 -7.44 2.71 -11.81
CA LYS A 61 -6.99 3.44 -10.62
C LYS A 61 -5.80 2.72 -9.98
N LYS A 62 -5.09 3.40 -9.09
CA LYS A 62 -3.91 2.85 -8.40
C LYS A 62 -4.20 2.46 -6.95
N ILE A 63 -3.40 1.55 -6.41
CA ILE A 63 -3.43 1.15 -5.00
C ILE A 63 -2.05 1.31 -4.38
N TYR A 64 -1.98 2.00 -3.24
CA TYR A 64 -0.77 2.17 -2.45
C TYR A 64 -0.89 1.43 -1.11
N VAL A 65 0.22 0.92 -0.60
CA VAL A 65 0.23 0.19 0.68
C VAL A 65 1.12 0.90 1.68
N THR A 66 0.64 1.12 2.89
CA THR A 66 1.45 1.71 3.96
C THR A 66 2.43 0.68 4.51
N VAL A 67 3.72 1.04 4.51
CA VAL A 67 4.81 0.32 5.17
C VAL A 67 5.55 1.34 6.03
N ASN A 68 4.82 1.93 6.97
CA ASN A 68 5.22 3.14 7.68
C ASN A 68 5.69 2.88 9.13
N VAL A 69 5.98 1.62 9.48
CA VAL A 69 6.57 1.24 10.75
C VAL A 69 7.96 1.86 10.95
N PHE A 70 8.35 2.05 12.22
CA PHE A 70 9.74 2.24 12.61
C PHE A 70 10.29 0.86 13.04
N PRO A 71 11.00 0.13 12.15
CA PRO A 71 11.30 -1.28 12.39
C PRO A 71 12.39 -1.46 13.45
N HIS A 72 12.23 -2.47 14.29
CA HIS A 72 13.33 -3.03 15.08
C HIS A 72 14.13 -4.02 14.22
N ASN A 73 15.30 -4.44 14.71
CA ASN A 73 16.18 -5.35 13.96
C ASN A 73 15.49 -6.67 13.57
N GLU A 74 14.57 -7.17 14.40
CA GLU A 74 13.80 -8.38 14.12
C GLU A 74 12.79 -8.18 12.99
N ASP A 75 12.16 -7.00 12.90
CA ASP A 75 11.24 -6.64 11.82
C ASP A 75 11.95 -6.59 10.47
N LEU A 76 13.21 -6.12 10.45
CA LEU A 76 14.03 -6.02 9.24
C LEU A 76 14.30 -7.37 8.56
N VAL A 77 14.21 -8.48 9.28
CA VAL A 77 14.45 -9.82 8.72
C VAL A 77 13.36 -10.20 7.72
N SER A 78 12.11 -9.87 8.02
CA SER A 78 10.94 -10.26 7.21
C SER A 78 10.42 -9.13 6.29
N LEU A 79 10.85 -7.90 6.51
CA LEU A 79 10.48 -6.74 5.70
C LEU A 79 10.78 -6.91 4.18
N PRO A 80 11.94 -7.44 3.74
CA PRO A 80 12.22 -7.64 2.32
C PRO A 80 11.23 -8.58 1.62
N ASP A 81 10.81 -9.66 2.29
CA ASP A 81 9.85 -10.62 1.75
C ASP A 81 8.48 -9.98 1.60
N TYR A 82 8.05 -9.20 2.60
CA TYR A 82 6.79 -8.47 2.52
C TYR A 82 6.80 -7.44 1.39
N LEU A 83 7.90 -6.71 1.18
CA LEU A 83 8.03 -5.76 0.07
C LEU A 83 7.98 -6.45 -1.30
N ARG A 84 8.61 -7.63 -1.44
CA ARG A 84 8.50 -8.46 -2.65
C ARG A 84 7.05 -8.88 -2.90
N PHE A 85 6.37 -9.37 -1.87
CA PHE A 85 4.96 -9.73 -1.93
C PHE A 85 4.09 -8.56 -2.39
N LEU A 86 4.26 -7.36 -1.82
CA LEU A 86 3.49 -6.17 -2.22
C LEU A 86 3.70 -5.84 -3.71
N LYS A 87 4.93 -5.96 -4.21
CA LYS A 87 5.22 -5.78 -5.64
C LYS A 87 4.54 -6.85 -6.50
N GLU A 88 4.63 -8.12 -6.11
CA GLU A 88 4.03 -9.24 -6.83
C GLU A 88 2.49 -9.17 -6.89
N THR A 89 1.85 -8.66 -5.83
CA THR A 89 0.40 -8.44 -5.80
C THR A 89 -0.08 -7.27 -6.66
N GLY A 90 0.84 -6.42 -7.13
CA GLY A 90 0.51 -5.26 -7.95
C GLY A 90 0.25 -3.98 -7.18
N ALA A 91 0.79 -3.82 -5.96
CA ALA A 91 0.80 -2.51 -5.32
C ALA A 91 1.61 -1.51 -6.17
N ASP A 92 1.02 -0.35 -6.47
CA ASP A 92 1.65 0.66 -7.34
C ASP A 92 2.73 1.48 -6.60
N ALA A 93 2.60 1.60 -5.27
CA ALA A 93 3.59 2.26 -4.43
C ALA A 93 3.48 1.81 -2.96
N VAL A 94 4.56 2.03 -2.21
CA VAL A 94 4.56 1.92 -0.75
C VAL A 94 4.72 3.29 -0.09
N LEU A 95 3.97 3.53 0.98
CA LEU A 95 4.08 4.75 1.80
C LEU A 95 4.95 4.44 3.03
N VAL A 96 6.16 4.99 3.05
CA VAL A 96 7.18 4.73 4.07
C VAL A 96 7.40 5.96 4.96
N ALA A 97 7.83 5.73 6.20
CA ALA A 97 8.18 6.79 7.16
C ALA A 97 9.63 6.70 7.66
N ASP A 98 10.33 5.60 7.36
CA ASP A 98 11.69 5.32 7.78
C ASP A 98 12.62 5.16 6.57
N LEU A 99 13.85 5.68 6.68
CA LEU A 99 14.84 5.64 5.58
C LEU A 99 15.40 4.23 5.35
N GLY A 100 15.54 3.41 6.39
CA GLY A 100 15.95 2.02 6.26
C GLY A 100 14.91 1.20 5.50
N VAL A 101 13.63 1.41 5.79
CA VAL A 101 12.52 0.82 5.01
C VAL A 101 12.57 1.27 3.55
N PHE A 102 12.80 2.56 3.30
CA PHE A 102 12.95 3.08 1.93
C PHE A 102 14.10 2.40 1.17
N MET A 103 15.27 2.29 1.80
CA MET A 103 16.43 1.62 1.20
C MET A 103 16.15 0.14 0.92
N CYS A 104 15.54 -0.56 1.88
CA CYS A 104 15.14 -1.95 1.73
C CYS A 104 14.14 -2.14 0.57
N ALA A 105 13.16 -1.24 0.41
CA ALA A 105 12.22 -1.27 -0.71
C ALA A 105 12.92 -1.11 -2.06
N ARG A 106 13.91 -0.22 -2.16
CA ARG A 106 14.72 -0.02 -3.37
C ARG A 106 15.51 -1.26 -3.77
N GLU A 107 15.95 -2.06 -2.81
CA GLU A 107 16.71 -3.30 -3.05
C GLU A 107 15.79 -4.50 -3.32
N ALA A 108 14.79 -4.72 -2.46
CA ALA A 108 13.94 -5.91 -2.50
C ALA A 108 12.84 -5.84 -3.57
N ALA A 109 12.35 -4.64 -3.88
CA ALA A 109 11.23 -4.40 -4.79
C ALA A 109 11.48 -3.19 -5.71
N PRO A 110 12.53 -3.20 -6.56
CA PRO A 110 12.89 -2.06 -7.40
C PRO A 110 11.82 -1.78 -8.46
N GLY A 111 11.54 -0.50 -8.71
CA GLY A 111 10.55 -0.01 -9.66
C GLY A 111 10.59 1.51 -9.75
#